data_AF-A0A8R7P7F9-F1
#
_entry.id   AF-A0A8R7P7F9-F1
#
_cell.length_a   1.000
_cell.length_b   1.000
_cell.length_c   1.000
_cell.angle_alpha   90.00
_cell.angle_beta   90.00
_cell.angle_gamma   90.00
#
_symmetry.space_group_name_H-M   'P 1'
#
loop_
_entity.id
_entity.type
_entity.pdbx_description
1 polymer ?
#
loop_
_entity_poly.entity_id
_entity_poly.type
_entity_poly.pdbx_seq_one_letter_code
_entity_poly.pdbx_strand_id
1 'polypeptide(L)'
;MDITQILLAAQSPDGNLRSAAEGNIKQFQEQNLPNFLLSLSVELSNDERPPESRRLAGIILKNSLDAKDSAKKELLTQQWVSLDHSIKLQIKESLLITLGSSVGDARQTSSQVIAKIASIEIPRREWQDLIAKLLSNMTQPGASAPLKQATLEALGYVCEEIPPEHLEQDQVNAVLTAVVQGMNQTELSSEVRLAAVKALYNALDFAESNFANEMERTFIMKVICDTAVSKEVEIRQAAFECLVAIASTYYVHLDPYMQTIFNLTANAVKGDEEPVALQAVEFWSTICEEEIELQEEYEGSDDANSTVNYRFIEKALPSLVPMLLETLLKQEEDQEQDDNAWNISMSGGTCLGLIARTVGDAIVPLVMPFVEANITKPDWRCREAATFAFGSILDGPSLEKLAPLVQAGLDFLLNTMNDPNSQVKDTTAWTLGRVFELLHSPCSTNPIISNANLPRIMAVLLESSKDVPNVAEKVCGAIYFLAQGYEDAEPASSLLTPYLPNVIAALLTAADRGDMTHVRLRASAYEALNEIVRVSNIPETSSIIGQLLQEIMRRLNLTFDHQIFSSGDKEKQSDLQALLCGVLQCYCT
;
A
#
# COMPACT_ATOMS: atom_id res chain seq x y z
N MET A 1 16.09 31.48 32.19
CA MET A 1 14.65 31.13 32.12
C MET A 1 14.58 29.62 32.27
N ASP A 2 13.78 29.08 33.19
CA ASP A 2 13.72 27.62 33.38
C ASP A 2 12.85 27.01 32.28
N ILE A 3 13.48 26.34 31.32
CA ILE A 3 12.80 25.84 30.11
C ILE A 3 11.77 24.75 30.47
N THR A 4 12.00 23.98 31.54
CA THR A 4 11.09 22.94 32.01
C THR A 4 9.68 23.48 32.26
N GLN A 5 9.56 24.60 33.01
CA GLN A 5 8.24 25.15 33.34
C GLN A 5 7.49 25.65 32.10
N ILE A 6 8.21 26.19 31.12
CA ILE A 6 7.61 26.65 29.86
C ILE A 6 7.11 25.46 29.05
N LEU A 7 7.89 24.39 28.96
CA LEU A 7 7.52 23.18 28.22
C LEU A 7 6.35 22.44 28.88
N LEU A 8 6.27 22.42 30.21
CA LEU A 8 5.11 21.89 30.92
C LEU A 8 3.87 22.77 30.71
N ALA A 9 4.03 24.09 30.75
CA ALA A 9 2.93 25.02 30.50
C ALA A 9 2.39 24.93 29.06
N ALA A 10 3.26 24.67 28.07
CA ALA A 10 2.86 24.45 26.68
C ALA A 10 2.01 23.17 26.47
N GLN A 11 1.97 22.28 27.46
CA GLN A 11 1.14 21.06 27.44
C GLN A 11 -0.11 21.19 28.31
N SER A 12 -0.37 22.37 28.88
CA SER A 12 -1.50 22.61 29.76
C SER A 12 -2.86 22.49 29.04
N PRO A 13 -3.89 21.95 29.70
CA PRO A 13 -5.27 22.02 29.19
C PRO A 13 -5.84 23.45 29.20
N ASP A 14 -5.25 24.38 29.96
CA ASP A 14 -5.62 25.80 29.94
C ASP A 14 -5.03 26.48 28.69
N GLY A 15 -5.92 26.85 27.75
CA GLY A 15 -5.55 27.49 26.48
C GLY A 15 -4.82 28.83 26.64
N ASN A 16 -5.07 29.60 27.70
CA ASN A 16 -4.37 30.86 27.93
C ASN A 16 -2.93 30.60 28.36
N LEU A 17 -2.74 29.67 29.30
CA LEU A 17 -1.42 29.27 29.80
C LEU A 17 -0.58 28.64 28.68
N ARG A 18 -1.21 27.78 27.86
CA ARG A 18 -0.57 27.17 26.69
C ARG A 18 -0.14 28.21 25.67
N SER A 19 -1.03 29.12 25.26
CA SER A 19 -0.71 30.15 24.25
C SER A 19 0.41 31.08 24.72
N ALA A 20 0.43 31.41 26.02
CA ALA A 20 1.51 32.21 26.61
C ALA A 20 2.85 31.45 26.59
N ALA A 21 2.84 30.15 26.91
CA ALA A 21 4.03 29.32 26.86
C ALA A 21 4.56 29.14 25.43
N GLU A 22 3.69 28.89 24.45
CA GLU A 22 4.05 28.82 23.03
C GLU A 22 4.66 30.14 22.53
N GLY A 23 4.09 31.28 22.95
CA GLY A 23 4.64 32.61 22.68
C GLY A 23 6.06 32.79 23.27
N ASN A 24 6.28 32.34 24.51
CA ASN A 24 7.60 32.40 25.15
C ASN A 24 8.64 31.50 24.45
N ILE A 25 8.24 30.30 24.01
CA ILE A 25 9.10 29.38 23.23
C ILE A 25 9.53 30.06 21.93
N LYS A 26 8.57 30.62 21.19
CA LYS A 26 8.85 31.32 19.93
C LYS A 26 9.75 32.54 20.13
N GLN A 27 9.49 33.32 21.16
CA GLN A 27 10.32 34.48 21.50
C GLN A 27 11.76 34.07 21.83
N PHE A 28 11.96 32.99 22.59
CA PHE A 28 13.30 32.51 22.92
C PHE A 28 14.05 32.00 21.67
N GLN A 29 13.36 31.26 20.80
CA GLN A 29 13.88 30.81 19.51
C GLN A 29 14.33 31.98 18.64
N GLU A 30 13.52 33.05 18.52
CA GLU A 30 13.82 34.22 17.69
C GLU A 30 14.96 35.08 18.27
N GLN A 31 15.07 35.16 19.61
CA GLN A 31 16.09 35.99 20.26
C GLN A 31 17.48 35.34 20.30
N ASN A 32 17.55 34.02 20.53
CA ASN A 32 18.82 33.31 20.66
C ASN A 32 18.65 31.83 20.28
N LEU A 33 18.54 31.59 18.98
CA LEU A 33 18.41 30.25 18.43
C LEU A 33 19.50 29.27 18.94
N PRO A 34 20.82 29.60 18.95
CA PRO A 34 21.84 28.67 19.41
C PRO A 34 21.61 28.18 20.86
N ASN A 35 21.36 29.10 21.79
CA ASN A 35 21.14 28.73 23.19
C ASN A 35 19.77 28.10 23.43
N PHE A 36 18.77 28.44 22.61
CA PHE A 36 17.46 27.79 22.64
C PHE A 36 17.60 26.30 22.31
N LEU A 37 18.23 25.96 21.19
CA LEU A 37 18.45 24.57 20.76
C LEU A 37 19.30 23.79 21.78
N LEU A 38 20.36 24.43 22.30
CA LEU A 38 21.18 23.83 23.37
C LEU A 38 20.34 23.53 24.61
N SER A 39 19.51 24.48 25.06
CA SER A 39 18.65 24.30 26.23
C SER A 39 17.66 23.15 26.07
N LEU A 40 17.09 22.97 24.86
CA LEU A 40 16.24 21.82 24.56
C LEU A 40 16.99 20.49 24.63
N SER A 41 18.22 20.43 24.10
CA SER A 41 19.05 19.22 24.17
C SER A 41 19.48 18.85 25.60
N VAL A 42 19.75 19.85 26.44
CA VAL A 42 20.07 19.67 27.86
C VAL A 42 18.85 19.22 28.65
N GLU A 43 17.67 19.78 28.36
CA GLU A 43 16.41 19.33 28.97
C GLU A 43 16.14 17.87 28.61
N LEU A 44 16.25 17.52 27.33
CA LEU A 44 16.03 16.16 26.81
C LEU A 44 16.99 15.13 27.44
N SER A 45 18.26 15.47 27.63
CA SER A 45 19.30 14.56 28.16
C SER A 45 19.29 14.36 29.67
N ASN A 46 18.55 15.18 30.41
CA ASN A 46 18.56 15.13 31.88
C ASN A 46 17.47 14.18 32.43
N ASP A 47 17.90 13.04 32.98
CA ASP A 47 17.00 12.04 33.58
C ASP A 47 16.27 12.49 34.85
N GLU A 48 16.67 13.60 35.46
CA GLU A 48 15.97 14.21 36.60
C GLU A 48 14.78 15.09 36.17
N ARG A 49 14.66 15.41 34.87
CA ARG A 49 13.57 16.25 34.34
C ARG A 49 12.31 15.44 34.04
N PRO A 50 11.11 16.04 34.14
CA PRO A 50 9.85 15.35 33.86
C PRO A 50 9.81 14.76 32.43
N PRO A 51 9.40 13.49 32.25
CA PRO A 51 9.34 12.84 30.93
C PRO A 51 8.60 13.65 29.86
N GLU A 52 7.50 14.31 30.22
CA GLU A 52 6.67 15.12 29.32
C GLU A 52 7.41 16.36 28.82
N SER A 53 8.21 16.99 29.69
CA SER A 53 9.06 18.14 29.33
C SER A 53 10.16 17.70 28.36
N ARG A 54 10.82 16.57 28.67
CA ARG A 54 11.89 16.00 27.85
C ARG A 54 11.40 15.63 26.45
N ARG A 55 10.26 14.94 26.38
CA ARG A 55 9.63 14.56 25.10
C ARG A 55 9.31 15.81 24.28
N LEU A 56 8.66 16.82 24.87
CA LEU A 56 8.35 18.05 24.15
C LEU A 56 9.62 18.79 23.71
N ALA A 57 10.66 18.83 24.55
CA ALA A 57 11.93 19.46 24.20
C ALA A 57 12.53 18.84 22.95
N GLY A 58 12.57 17.50 22.88
CA GLY A 58 13.06 16.79 21.71
C GLY A 58 12.18 16.95 20.48
N ILE A 59 10.85 17.00 20.62
CA ILE A 59 9.93 17.28 19.49
C ILE A 59 10.18 18.69 18.92
N ILE A 60 10.32 19.70 19.77
CA ILE A 60 10.63 21.07 19.34
C ILE A 60 12.00 21.14 18.68
N LEU A 61 13.00 20.45 19.24
CA LEU A 61 14.34 20.35 18.66
C LEU A 61 14.29 19.71 17.27
N LYS A 62 13.59 18.59 17.10
CA LYS A 62 13.36 17.94 15.79
C LYS A 62 12.70 18.87 14.79
N ASN A 63 11.63 19.55 15.20
CA ASN A 63 10.88 20.48 14.35
C ASN A 63 11.66 21.76 14.01
N SER A 64 12.78 22.00 14.70
CA SER A 64 13.72 23.08 14.37
C SER A 64 14.76 22.67 13.32
N LEU A 65 14.75 21.41 12.89
CA LEU A 65 15.69 20.84 11.91
C LEU A 65 14.99 20.40 10.61
N ASP A 66 13.68 20.18 10.64
CA ASP A 66 12.95 19.60 9.52
C ASP A 66 11.55 20.21 9.32
N ALA A 67 11.06 20.15 8.10
CA ALA A 67 9.72 20.58 7.72
C ALA A 67 9.23 19.85 6.47
N LYS A 68 7.90 19.64 6.38
CA LYS A 68 7.26 19.10 5.16
C LYS A 68 7.40 20.05 3.96
N ASP A 69 7.41 21.36 4.23
CA ASP A 69 7.63 22.38 3.22
C ASP A 69 9.13 22.51 2.89
N SER A 70 9.48 22.33 1.62
CA SER A 70 10.89 22.31 1.17
C SER A 70 11.61 23.64 1.42
N ALA A 71 10.94 24.78 1.19
CA ALA A 71 11.54 26.10 1.41
C ALA A 71 11.83 26.34 2.92
N LYS A 72 10.89 25.94 3.79
CA LYS A 72 11.09 25.99 5.23
C LYS A 72 12.19 25.02 5.69
N LYS A 73 12.27 23.81 5.13
CA LYS A 73 13.32 22.83 5.45
C LYS A 73 14.71 23.38 5.11
N GLU A 74 14.86 24.01 3.95
CA GLU A 74 16.11 24.66 3.55
C GLU A 74 16.49 25.79 4.50
N LEU A 75 15.54 26.63 4.92
CA LEU A 75 15.78 27.69 5.90
C LEU A 75 16.26 27.11 7.26
N LEU A 76 15.58 26.09 7.78
CA LEU A 76 15.97 25.44 9.04
C LEU A 76 17.35 24.79 8.93
N THR A 77 17.65 24.17 7.80
CA THR A 77 18.96 23.59 7.51
C THR A 77 20.05 24.66 7.53
N GLN A 78 19.83 25.81 6.87
CA GLN A 78 20.78 26.93 6.89
C GLN A 78 20.98 27.49 8.29
N GLN A 79 19.91 27.59 9.08
CA GLN A 79 19.97 28.01 10.48
C GLN A 79 20.85 27.06 11.31
N TRP A 80 20.64 25.75 11.21
CA TRP A 80 21.49 24.75 11.87
C TRP A 80 22.95 24.87 11.43
N VAL A 81 23.20 24.93 10.12
CA VAL A 81 24.55 25.01 9.54
C VAL A 81 25.30 26.24 10.06
N SER A 82 24.61 27.37 10.25
CA SER A 82 25.18 28.62 10.75
C SER A 82 25.57 28.63 12.23
N LEU A 83 25.17 27.61 13.01
CA LEU A 83 25.49 27.53 14.43
C LEU A 83 27.00 27.33 14.68
N ASP A 84 27.47 27.89 15.79
CA ASP A 84 28.84 27.69 16.26
C ASP A 84 29.13 26.20 16.49
N HIS A 85 30.31 25.75 16.06
CA HIS A 85 30.73 24.35 16.15
C HIS A 85 30.68 23.81 17.59
N SER A 86 31.01 24.63 18.59
CA SER A 86 30.97 24.24 20.01
C SER A 86 29.55 23.98 20.53
N ILE A 87 28.55 24.69 19.99
CA ILE A 87 27.14 24.49 20.34
C ILE A 87 26.62 23.22 19.66
N LYS A 88 26.91 23.05 18.36
CA LYS A 88 26.58 21.82 17.63
C LYS A 88 27.15 20.60 18.36
N LEU A 89 28.42 20.63 18.77
CA LEU A 89 29.05 19.53 19.49
C LEU A 89 28.33 19.19 20.80
N GLN A 90 28.00 20.18 21.63
CA GLN A 90 27.27 19.97 22.89
C GLN A 90 25.87 19.38 22.69
N ILE A 91 25.15 19.84 21.66
CA ILE A 91 23.83 19.28 21.30
C ILE A 91 24.00 17.82 20.90
N LYS A 92 24.95 17.52 20.01
CA LYS A 92 25.24 16.16 19.54
C LYS A 92 25.63 15.21 20.68
N GLU A 93 26.48 15.66 21.61
CA GLU A 93 26.86 14.89 22.80
C GLU A 93 25.66 14.64 23.74
N SER A 94 24.83 15.65 23.97
CA SER A 94 23.62 15.52 24.80
C SER A 94 22.65 14.48 24.22
N LEU A 95 22.46 14.48 22.89
CA LEU A 95 21.62 13.51 22.19
C LEU A 95 22.17 12.09 22.31
N LEU A 96 23.47 11.90 22.08
CA LEU A 96 24.12 10.59 22.20
C LEU A 96 24.03 10.02 23.62
N ILE A 97 24.20 10.87 24.65
CA ILE A 97 24.02 10.46 26.05
C ILE A 97 22.57 10.07 26.32
N THR A 98 21.60 10.78 25.73
CA THR A 98 20.17 10.50 25.91
C THR A 98 19.77 9.10 25.43
N LEU A 99 20.50 8.50 24.48
CA LEU A 99 20.26 7.11 24.06
C LEU A 99 20.40 6.11 25.23
N GLY A 100 21.15 6.45 26.27
CA GLY A 100 21.28 5.65 27.50
C GLY A 100 20.24 5.95 28.57
N SER A 101 19.27 6.83 28.31
CA SER A 101 18.26 7.26 29.29
C SER A 101 17.37 6.11 29.76
N SER A 102 16.93 6.18 31.02
CA SER A 102 15.90 5.30 31.56
C SER A 102 14.51 5.50 30.93
N VAL A 103 14.23 6.67 30.34
CA VAL A 103 12.92 7.04 29.78
C VAL A 103 12.84 6.70 28.28
N GLY A 104 11.89 5.82 27.91
CA GLY A 104 11.68 5.38 26.53
C GLY A 104 11.43 6.52 25.54
N ASP A 105 10.44 7.37 25.81
CA ASP A 105 10.09 8.52 24.96
C ASP A 105 11.29 9.45 24.69
N ALA A 106 12.16 9.65 25.68
CA ALA A 106 13.36 10.48 25.54
C ALA A 106 14.39 9.82 24.58
N ARG A 107 14.60 8.50 24.71
CA ARG A 107 15.49 7.74 23.81
C ARG A 107 14.97 7.77 22.37
N GLN A 108 13.69 7.49 22.15
CA GLN A 108 13.08 7.49 20.82
C GLN A 108 13.17 8.88 20.18
N THR A 109 12.83 9.93 20.93
CA THR A 109 12.91 11.30 20.43
C THR A 109 14.35 11.71 20.11
N SER A 110 15.32 11.32 20.95
CA SER A 110 16.75 11.56 20.68
C SER A 110 17.20 10.88 19.39
N SER A 111 16.81 9.62 19.18
CA SER A 111 17.12 8.86 17.96
C SER A 111 16.63 9.56 16.69
N GLN A 112 15.41 10.10 16.72
CA GLN A 112 14.87 10.90 15.61
C GLN A 112 15.64 12.21 15.38
N VAL A 113 16.00 12.92 16.45
CA VAL A 113 16.78 14.17 16.33
C VAL A 113 18.18 13.89 15.78
N ILE A 114 18.83 12.81 16.22
CA ILE A 114 20.13 12.36 15.69
C ILE A 114 20.03 12.16 14.19
N ALA A 115 19.01 11.46 13.70
CA ALA A 115 18.81 11.23 12.26
C ALA A 115 18.61 12.54 11.47
N LYS A 116 17.81 13.48 12.00
CA LYS A 116 17.62 14.80 11.36
C LYS A 116 18.88 15.66 11.32
N ILE A 117 19.73 15.60 12.34
CA ILE A 117 21.03 16.28 12.28
C ILE A 117 21.97 15.54 11.32
N ALA A 118 21.94 14.21 11.32
CA ALA A 118 22.77 13.39 10.44
C ALA A 118 22.47 13.67 8.96
N SER A 119 21.19 13.83 8.57
CA SER A 119 20.83 14.19 7.19
C SER A 119 21.27 15.58 6.76
N ILE A 120 21.62 16.46 7.71
CA ILE A 120 22.25 17.74 7.42
C ILE A 120 23.78 17.61 7.39
N GLU A 121 24.38 16.95 8.39
CA GLU A 121 25.82 16.99 8.63
C GLU A 121 26.63 15.90 7.94
N ILE A 122 26.08 14.71 7.68
CA ILE A 122 26.80 13.63 6.98
C ILE A 122 27.13 14.02 5.53
N PRO A 123 26.17 14.53 4.72
CA PRO A 123 26.48 15.00 3.36
C PRO A 123 27.54 16.12 3.33
N ARG A 124 27.62 16.90 4.42
CA ARG A 124 28.60 17.99 4.60
C ARG A 124 29.94 17.55 5.20
N ARG A 125 30.09 16.26 5.54
CA ARG A 125 31.25 15.72 6.26
C ARG A 125 31.50 16.33 7.64
N GLU A 126 30.46 16.82 8.31
CA GLU A 126 30.51 17.49 9.62
C GLU A 126 30.27 16.53 10.81
N TRP A 127 29.76 15.32 10.58
CA TRP A 127 29.53 14.29 11.63
C TRP A 127 29.92 12.87 11.22
N GLN A 128 31.15 12.69 10.77
CA GLN A 128 31.63 11.41 10.21
C GLN A 128 31.82 10.28 11.23
N ASP A 129 31.96 10.61 12.51
CA ASP A 129 32.17 9.64 13.60
C ASP A 129 30.86 9.12 14.23
N LEU A 130 29.68 9.54 13.73
CA LEU A 130 28.38 9.13 14.26
C LEU A 130 28.20 7.60 14.24
N ILE A 131 28.40 6.97 13.09
CA ILE A 131 28.18 5.52 12.94
C ILE A 131 29.12 4.72 13.85
N ALA A 132 30.39 5.13 13.95
CA ALA A 132 31.35 4.50 14.86
C ALA A 132 30.94 4.63 16.33
N LYS A 133 30.41 5.79 16.72
CA LYS A 133 29.88 6.02 18.08
C LYS A 133 28.68 5.13 18.38
N LEU A 134 27.72 5.01 17.45
CA LEU A 134 26.56 4.15 17.58
C LEU A 134 26.97 2.66 17.63
N LEU A 135 27.87 2.20 16.77
CA LEU A 135 28.40 0.83 16.83
C LEU A 135 29.09 0.54 18.17
N SER A 136 29.77 1.52 18.78
CA SER A 136 30.39 1.32 20.09
C SER A 136 29.37 1.05 21.20
N ASN A 137 28.15 1.61 21.11
CA ASN A 137 27.07 1.31 22.05
C ASN A 137 26.59 -0.14 21.97
N MET A 138 26.66 -0.77 20.80
CA MET A 138 26.28 -2.16 20.59
C MET A 138 27.34 -3.16 21.07
N THR A 139 28.61 -2.79 20.94
CA THR A 139 29.75 -3.67 21.22
C THR A 139 30.32 -3.53 22.63
N GLN A 140 30.00 -2.45 23.34
CA GLN A 140 30.48 -2.24 24.71
C GLN A 140 30.01 -3.36 25.67
N PRO A 141 30.91 -3.90 26.51
CA PRO A 141 30.54 -4.87 27.54
C PRO A 141 29.53 -4.27 28.53
N GLY A 142 28.42 -4.96 28.75
CA GLY A 142 27.39 -4.53 29.72
C GLY A 142 26.43 -3.47 29.20
N ALA A 143 26.40 -3.18 27.89
CA ALA A 143 25.38 -2.33 27.27
C ALA A 143 23.97 -2.80 27.68
N SER A 144 23.15 -1.86 28.17
CA SER A 144 21.76 -2.15 28.54
C SER A 144 20.90 -2.39 27.29
N ALA A 145 19.89 -3.25 27.38
CA ALA A 145 18.95 -3.47 26.28
C ALA A 145 18.29 -2.16 25.79
N PRO A 146 17.84 -1.23 26.66
CA PRO A 146 17.32 0.06 26.22
C PRO A 146 18.29 0.90 25.38
N LEU A 147 19.59 0.88 25.71
CA LEU A 147 20.62 1.61 24.96
C LEU A 147 20.87 0.96 23.59
N LYS A 148 20.93 -0.37 23.52
CA LYS A 148 21.04 -1.11 22.25
C LYS A 148 19.84 -0.84 21.35
N GLN A 149 18.63 -0.90 21.90
CA GLN A 149 17.40 -0.61 21.17
C GLN A 149 17.43 0.79 20.56
N ALA A 150 17.69 1.82 21.37
CA ALA A 150 17.72 3.21 20.91
C ALA A 150 18.86 3.46 19.90
N THR A 151 19.98 2.75 20.05
CA THR A 151 21.09 2.82 19.08
C THR A 151 20.68 2.26 17.72
N LEU A 152 19.98 1.12 17.69
CA LEU A 152 19.48 0.52 16.45
C LEU A 152 18.38 1.36 15.82
N GLU A 153 17.46 1.92 16.61
CA GLU A 153 16.46 2.90 16.12
C GLU A 153 17.15 4.12 15.49
N ALA A 154 18.17 4.69 16.14
CA ALA A 154 18.93 5.80 15.59
C ALA A 154 19.63 5.44 14.27
N LEU A 155 20.24 4.25 14.18
CA LEU A 155 20.84 3.75 12.94
C LEU A 155 19.80 3.59 11.83
N GLY A 156 18.66 2.97 12.12
CA GLY A 156 17.57 2.79 11.17
C GLY A 156 17.02 4.13 10.66
N TYR A 157 16.80 5.12 11.54
CA TYR A 157 16.36 6.45 11.13
C TYR A 157 17.43 7.21 10.33
N VAL A 158 18.72 7.02 10.65
CA VAL A 158 19.81 7.61 9.85
C VAL A 158 19.79 7.04 8.42
N CYS A 159 19.60 5.73 8.26
CA CYS A 159 19.49 5.11 6.94
C CYS A 159 18.23 5.56 6.18
N GLU A 160 17.11 5.77 6.86
CA GLU A 160 15.87 6.28 6.25
C GLU A 160 16.00 7.73 5.76
N GLU A 161 16.77 8.57 6.45
CA GLU A 161 16.84 10.02 6.20
C GLU A 161 17.93 10.43 5.20
N ILE A 162 18.87 9.53 4.88
CA ILE A 162 20.08 9.87 4.14
C ILE A 162 20.16 9.03 2.85
N PRO A 163 20.46 9.65 1.70
CA PRO A 163 20.76 8.92 0.47
C PRO A 163 21.98 7.96 0.58
N PRO A 164 21.96 6.79 -0.09
CA PRO A 164 23.05 5.80 -0.07
C PRO A 164 24.44 6.35 -0.38
N GLU A 165 24.54 7.32 -1.28
CA GLU A 165 25.82 7.91 -1.72
C GLU A 165 26.59 8.68 -0.64
N HIS A 166 25.97 8.94 0.52
CA HIS A 166 26.57 9.72 1.60
C HIS A 166 27.22 8.89 2.71
N LEU A 167 27.03 7.56 2.72
CA LEU A 167 27.75 6.67 3.61
C LEU A 167 28.88 5.96 2.87
N GLU A 168 30.07 5.98 3.45
CA GLU A 168 31.20 5.21 2.93
C GLU A 168 31.02 3.71 3.22
N GLN A 169 31.60 2.83 2.40
CA GLN A 169 31.42 1.37 2.55
C GLN A 169 31.79 0.86 3.95
N ASP A 170 32.82 1.41 4.59
CA ASP A 170 33.21 1.04 5.96
C ASP A 170 32.14 1.42 6.98
N GLN A 171 31.41 2.53 6.76
CA GLN A 171 30.27 2.93 7.58
C GLN A 171 29.08 2.01 7.35
N VAL A 172 28.78 1.65 6.10
CA VAL A 172 27.73 0.67 5.77
C VAL A 172 28.00 -0.67 6.45
N ASN A 173 29.24 -1.17 6.35
CA ASN A 173 29.65 -2.41 7.01
C ASN A 173 29.50 -2.33 8.53
N ALA A 174 29.77 -1.16 9.13
CA ALA A 174 29.56 -0.91 10.56
C ALA A 174 28.07 -0.93 10.95
N VAL A 175 27.19 -0.33 10.12
CA VAL A 175 25.73 -0.40 10.31
C VAL A 175 25.25 -1.84 10.25
N LEU A 176 25.59 -2.57 9.19
CA LEU A 176 25.19 -3.97 9.02
C LEU A 176 25.71 -4.87 10.16
N THR A 177 26.93 -4.61 10.63
CA THR A 177 27.49 -5.33 11.79
C THR A 177 26.66 -5.08 13.06
N ALA A 178 26.32 -3.83 13.36
CA ALA A 178 25.49 -3.49 14.52
C ALA A 178 24.10 -4.14 14.45
N VAL A 179 23.49 -4.07 13.27
CA VAL A 179 22.16 -4.61 12.98
C VAL A 179 22.15 -6.13 13.14
N VAL A 180 23.06 -6.85 12.48
CA VAL A 180 23.13 -8.31 12.56
C VAL A 180 23.47 -8.78 13.99
N GLN A 181 24.30 -8.02 14.72
CA GLN A 181 24.54 -8.31 16.14
C GLN A 181 23.26 -8.20 16.97
N GLY A 182 22.42 -7.19 16.70
CA GLY A 182 21.12 -6.99 17.35
C GLY A 182 20.09 -8.07 17.01
N MET A 183 20.13 -8.62 15.79
CA MET A 183 19.23 -9.69 15.33
C MET A 183 19.63 -11.09 15.86
N ASN A 184 20.83 -11.23 16.42
CA ASN A 184 21.34 -12.52 16.86
C ASN A 184 20.41 -13.19 17.90
N GLN A 185 20.15 -14.49 17.74
CA GLN A 185 19.32 -15.28 18.66
C GLN A 185 19.84 -15.31 20.11
N THR A 186 21.12 -14.98 20.35
CA THR A 186 21.65 -14.83 21.71
C THR A 186 21.19 -13.55 22.41
N GLU A 187 20.65 -12.57 21.68
CA GLU A 187 20.06 -11.37 22.26
C GLU A 187 18.68 -11.70 22.85
N LEU A 188 18.52 -11.44 24.15
CA LEU A 188 17.35 -11.89 24.92
C LEU A 188 16.20 -10.88 24.85
N SER A 189 16.48 -9.61 24.54
CA SER A 189 15.45 -8.58 24.42
C SER A 189 14.75 -8.66 23.05
N SER A 190 13.44 -8.86 23.07
CA SER A 190 12.58 -8.77 21.88
C SER A 190 12.62 -7.38 21.26
N GLU A 191 12.72 -6.34 22.07
CA GLU A 191 12.72 -4.94 21.64
C GLU A 191 14.00 -4.61 20.87
N VAL A 192 15.16 -5.10 21.35
CA VAL A 192 16.44 -4.95 20.65
C VAL A 192 16.41 -5.71 19.32
N ARG A 193 15.93 -6.95 19.31
CA ARG A 193 15.82 -7.75 18.08
C ARG A 193 14.89 -7.07 17.08
N LEU A 194 13.71 -6.62 17.50
CA LEU A 194 12.76 -5.91 16.64
C LEU A 194 13.35 -4.62 16.06
N ALA A 195 14.01 -3.80 16.88
CA ALA A 195 14.68 -2.59 16.43
C ALA A 195 15.80 -2.91 15.42
N ALA A 196 16.51 -4.03 15.61
CA ALA A 196 17.54 -4.47 14.68
C ALA A 196 16.97 -4.86 13.31
N VAL A 197 15.89 -5.65 13.26
CA VAL A 197 15.26 -6.05 11.99
C VAL A 197 14.74 -4.82 11.24
N LYS A 198 14.09 -3.88 11.94
CA LYS A 198 13.63 -2.63 11.33
C LYS A 198 14.78 -1.74 10.83
N ALA A 199 15.88 -1.72 11.56
CA ALA A 199 17.08 -1.02 11.11
C ALA A 199 17.73 -1.71 9.89
N LEU A 200 17.65 -3.05 9.78
CA LEU A 200 18.08 -3.76 8.58
C LEU A 200 17.28 -3.34 7.37
N TYR A 201 15.95 -3.33 7.48
CA TYR A 201 15.03 -2.91 6.42
C TYR A 201 15.45 -1.55 5.84
N ASN A 202 15.63 -0.54 6.70
CA ASN A 202 16.05 0.79 6.26
C ASN A 202 17.49 0.82 5.70
N ALA A 203 18.36 -0.10 6.09
CA ALA A 203 19.75 -0.17 5.63
C ALA A 203 19.93 -0.96 4.33
N LEU A 204 18.88 -1.62 3.80
CA LEU A 204 18.97 -2.43 2.59
C LEU A 204 19.46 -1.60 1.40
N ASP A 205 18.98 -0.36 1.20
CA ASP A 205 19.39 0.50 0.08
C ASP A 205 20.90 0.81 0.04
N PHE A 206 21.60 0.64 1.17
CA PHE A 206 23.04 0.85 1.28
C PHE A 206 23.84 -0.43 1.01
N ALA A 207 23.19 -1.59 1.01
CA ALA A 207 23.84 -2.89 1.08
C ALA A 207 24.21 -3.48 -0.31
N GLU A 208 24.20 -2.69 -1.38
CA GLU A 208 24.44 -3.17 -2.76
C GLU A 208 25.78 -3.92 -2.88
N SER A 209 26.89 -3.32 -2.42
CA SER A 209 28.21 -3.98 -2.40
C SER A 209 28.22 -5.26 -1.56
N ASN A 210 27.47 -5.28 -0.45
CA ASN A 210 27.38 -6.42 0.45
C ASN A 210 26.58 -7.57 -0.17
N PHE A 211 25.50 -7.25 -0.89
CA PHE A 211 24.73 -8.21 -1.67
C PHE A 211 25.49 -8.71 -2.90
N ALA A 212 26.36 -7.91 -3.50
CA ALA A 212 27.28 -8.37 -4.55
C ALA A 212 28.31 -9.38 -4.03
N ASN A 213 28.72 -9.30 -2.76
CA ASN A 213 29.62 -10.24 -2.11
C ASN A 213 28.87 -11.48 -1.59
N GLU A 214 29.12 -12.65 -2.20
CA GLU A 214 28.44 -13.90 -1.87
C GLU A 214 28.51 -14.28 -0.37
N MET A 215 29.65 -14.06 0.28
CA MET A 215 29.81 -14.43 1.70
C MET A 215 28.96 -13.54 2.61
N GLU A 216 28.94 -12.24 2.34
CA GLU A 216 28.19 -11.25 3.12
C GLU A 216 26.70 -11.39 2.87
N ARG A 217 26.28 -11.49 1.60
CA ARG A 217 24.91 -11.80 1.21
C ARG A 217 24.38 -13.05 1.89
N THR A 218 25.14 -14.15 1.84
CA THR A 218 24.74 -15.42 2.46
C THR A 218 24.56 -15.28 3.96
N PHE A 219 25.40 -14.48 4.62
CA PHE A 219 25.28 -14.22 6.04
C PHE A 219 24.02 -13.39 6.36
N ILE A 220 23.76 -12.30 5.62
CA ILE A 220 22.56 -11.47 5.76
C ILE A 220 21.30 -12.32 5.56
N MET A 221 21.22 -13.07 4.45
CA MET A 221 20.08 -13.93 4.13
C MET A 221 19.84 -14.98 5.21
N LYS A 222 20.90 -15.59 5.74
CA LYS A 222 20.78 -16.55 6.84
C LYS A 222 20.18 -15.91 8.09
N VAL A 223 20.68 -14.73 8.49
CA VAL A 223 20.19 -14.03 9.69
C VAL A 223 18.72 -13.66 9.56
N ILE A 224 18.29 -13.19 8.38
CA ILE A 224 16.88 -12.86 8.13
C ILE A 224 16.01 -14.13 8.17
N CYS A 225 16.43 -15.19 7.49
CA CYS A 225 15.69 -16.47 7.49
C CYS A 225 15.58 -17.07 8.90
N ASP A 226 16.65 -17.01 9.70
CA ASP A 226 16.64 -17.44 11.11
C ASP A 226 15.73 -16.55 11.98
N THR A 227 15.57 -15.27 11.60
CA THR A 227 14.72 -14.31 12.30
C THR A 227 13.24 -14.48 11.93
N ALA A 228 12.94 -14.90 10.71
CA ALA A 228 11.58 -15.18 10.22
C ALA A 228 10.87 -16.32 10.97
N VAL A 229 11.60 -17.11 11.76
CA VAL A 229 11.05 -18.17 12.64
C VAL A 229 11.08 -17.79 14.13
N SER A 230 11.22 -16.49 14.43
CA SER A 230 11.21 -15.98 15.81
C SER A 230 9.88 -16.26 16.52
N LYS A 231 9.90 -16.28 17.85
CA LYS A 231 8.70 -16.51 18.66
C LYS A 231 7.71 -15.35 18.57
N GLU A 232 8.21 -14.13 18.50
CA GLU A 232 7.44 -12.90 18.52
C GLU A 232 6.90 -12.56 17.13
N VAL A 233 5.58 -12.35 17.02
CA VAL A 233 4.88 -12.05 15.76
C VAL A 233 5.47 -10.82 15.06
N GLU A 234 5.69 -9.73 15.82
CA GLU A 234 6.23 -8.47 15.28
C GLU A 234 7.63 -8.64 14.66
N ILE A 235 8.45 -9.54 15.22
CA ILE A 235 9.79 -9.83 14.69
C ILE A 235 9.69 -10.66 13.40
N ARG A 236 8.79 -11.65 13.38
CA ARG A 236 8.54 -12.44 12.15
C ARG A 236 8.02 -11.54 11.03
N GLN A 237 7.02 -10.71 11.32
CA GLN A 237 6.47 -9.77 10.35
C GLN A 237 7.57 -8.86 9.78
N ALA A 238 8.37 -8.21 10.63
CA ALA A 238 9.47 -7.34 10.18
C ALA A 238 10.53 -8.11 9.36
N ALA A 239 10.76 -9.40 9.66
CA ALA A 239 11.69 -10.22 8.89
C ALA A 239 11.14 -10.55 7.50
N PHE A 240 9.84 -10.82 7.35
CA PHE A 240 9.22 -10.97 6.05
C PHE A 240 9.17 -9.65 5.27
N GLU A 241 8.94 -8.51 5.93
CA GLU A 241 9.07 -7.17 5.31
C GLU A 241 10.50 -6.96 4.74
N CYS A 242 11.54 -7.40 5.45
CA CYS A 242 12.90 -7.40 4.91
C CYS A 242 13.05 -8.34 3.69
N LEU A 243 12.44 -9.53 3.71
CA LEU A 243 12.48 -10.45 2.56
C LEU A 243 11.78 -9.87 1.33
N VAL A 244 10.66 -9.17 1.51
CA VAL A 244 9.94 -8.44 0.46
C VAL A 244 10.85 -7.36 -0.14
N ALA A 245 11.43 -6.49 0.69
CA ALA A 245 12.35 -5.45 0.21
C ALA A 245 13.59 -6.02 -0.48
N ILE A 246 14.12 -7.15 0.00
CA ILE A 246 15.22 -7.84 -0.69
C ILE A 246 14.77 -8.40 -2.04
N ALA A 247 13.53 -8.87 -2.16
CA ALA A 247 13.01 -9.37 -3.43
C ALA A 247 12.94 -8.28 -4.50
N SER A 248 12.43 -7.10 -4.15
CA SER A 248 12.37 -5.96 -5.08
C SER A 248 13.76 -5.41 -5.42
N THR A 249 14.66 -5.30 -4.43
CA THR A 249 15.95 -4.62 -4.65
C THR A 249 17.03 -5.56 -5.20
N TYR A 250 16.96 -6.86 -4.87
CA TYR A 250 18.04 -7.83 -5.11
C TYR A 250 17.56 -9.13 -5.76
N TYR A 251 16.48 -9.08 -6.56
CA TYR A 251 15.91 -10.23 -7.28
C TYR A 251 16.99 -11.14 -7.90
N VAL A 252 17.98 -10.55 -8.58
CA VAL A 252 19.03 -11.28 -9.32
C VAL A 252 19.93 -12.17 -8.45
N HIS A 253 19.89 -11.98 -7.13
CA HIS A 253 20.71 -12.69 -6.16
C HIS A 253 19.93 -13.76 -5.35
N LEU A 254 18.64 -13.93 -5.60
CA LEU A 254 17.77 -14.77 -4.77
C LEU A 254 17.86 -16.28 -5.03
N ASP A 255 18.29 -16.72 -6.22
CA ASP A 255 18.22 -18.13 -6.64
C ASP A 255 18.80 -19.14 -5.62
N PRO A 256 19.97 -18.88 -4.99
CA PRO A 256 20.53 -19.79 -3.98
C PRO A 256 19.68 -19.96 -2.72
N TYR A 257 18.81 -18.98 -2.42
CA TYR A 257 18.03 -18.91 -1.18
C TYR A 257 16.56 -19.26 -1.41
N MET A 258 16.11 -19.31 -2.67
CA MET A 258 14.70 -19.39 -3.04
C MET A 258 13.98 -20.61 -2.44
N GLN A 259 14.65 -21.77 -2.36
CA GLN A 259 14.07 -22.96 -1.75
C GLN A 259 13.79 -22.78 -0.24
N THR A 260 14.69 -22.09 0.47
CA THR A 260 14.51 -21.78 1.90
C THR A 260 13.38 -20.77 2.08
N ILE A 261 13.36 -19.71 1.27
CA ILE A 261 12.33 -18.67 1.30
C ILE A 261 10.95 -19.27 0.96
N PHE A 262 10.87 -20.18 -0.02
CA PHE A 262 9.64 -20.89 -0.34
C PHE A 262 9.11 -21.66 0.88
N ASN A 263 9.97 -22.39 1.59
CA ASN A 263 9.55 -23.13 2.78
C ASN A 263 9.07 -22.20 3.90
N LEU A 264 9.74 -21.06 4.10
CA LEU A 264 9.35 -20.06 5.11
C LEU A 264 8.01 -19.43 4.77
N THR A 265 7.85 -18.91 3.55
CA THR A 265 6.60 -18.29 3.09
C THR A 265 5.44 -19.29 3.10
N ALA A 266 5.66 -20.54 2.65
CA ALA A 266 4.65 -21.59 2.69
C ALA A 266 4.17 -21.93 4.11
N ASN A 267 5.09 -21.97 5.08
CA ASN A 267 4.73 -22.21 6.48
C ASN A 267 3.96 -21.01 7.06
N ALA A 268 4.37 -19.78 6.74
CA ALA A 268 3.73 -18.56 7.20
C ALA A 268 2.26 -18.48 6.72
N VAL A 269 2.03 -18.67 5.42
CA VAL A 269 0.68 -18.63 4.81
C VAL A 269 -0.26 -19.70 5.40
N LYS A 270 0.28 -20.88 5.74
CA LYS A 270 -0.52 -22.01 6.20
C LYS A 270 -0.85 -21.98 7.70
N GLY A 271 0.03 -21.45 8.55
CA GLY A 271 -0.09 -21.67 9.99
C GLY A 271 0.35 -20.52 10.91
N ASP A 272 0.78 -19.38 10.36
CA ASP A 272 1.21 -18.23 11.16
C ASP A 272 0.06 -17.23 11.34
N GLU A 273 0.29 -16.19 12.16
CA GLU A 273 -0.64 -15.09 12.36
C GLU A 273 -0.78 -14.25 11.07
N GLU A 274 -1.98 -13.71 10.86
CA GLU A 274 -2.34 -13.04 9.60
C GLU A 274 -1.37 -11.93 9.15
N PRO A 275 -0.86 -11.03 10.01
CA PRO A 275 0.12 -10.02 9.60
C PRO A 275 1.40 -10.61 8.99
N VAL A 276 1.83 -11.80 9.44
CA VAL A 276 3.00 -12.51 8.92
C VAL A 276 2.64 -13.22 7.61
N ALA A 277 1.47 -13.87 7.57
CA ALA A 277 0.98 -14.53 6.37
C ALA A 277 0.80 -13.54 5.20
N LEU A 278 0.32 -12.32 5.48
CA LEU A 278 0.19 -11.25 4.48
C LEU A 278 1.54 -10.91 3.86
N GLN A 279 2.59 -10.72 4.67
CA GLN A 279 3.93 -10.43 4.13
C GLN A 279 4.56 -11.61 3.39
N ALA A 280 4.20 -12.84 3.75
CA ALA A 280 4.62 -14.02 3.02
C ALA A 280 3.96 -14.15 1.63
N VAL A 281 2.70 -13.73 1.49
CA VAL A 281 2.03 -13.61 0.17
C VAL A 281 2.61 -12.42 -0.60
N GLU A 282 2.85 -11.30 0.07
CA GLU A 282 3.43 -10.09 -0.52
C GLU A 282 4.77 -10.39 -1.19
N PHE A 283 5.62 -11.21 -0.57
CA PHE A 283 6.87 -11.65 -1.18
C PHE A 283 6.66 -12.25 -2.57
N TRP A 284 5.62 -13.07 -2.76
CA TRP A 284 5.31 -13.67 -4.06
C TRP A 284 4.67 -12.68 -5.03
N SER A 285 3.87 -11.73 -4.54
CA SER A 285 3.38 -10.60 -5.35
C SER A 285 4.54 -9.79 -5.91
N THR A 286 5.52 -9.43 -5.08
CA THR A 286 6.73 -8.70 -5.49
C THR A 286 7.54 -9.49 -6.53
N ILE A 287 7.75 -10.80 -6.33
CA ILE A 287 8.45 -11.63 -7.33
C ILE A 287 7.69 -11.65 -8.67
N CYS A 288 6.35 -11.64 -8.67
CA CYS A 288 5.57 -11.54 -9.90
C CYS A 288 5.77 -10.18 -10.57
N GLU A 289 5.72 -9.10 -9.82
CA GLU A 289 5.93 -7.73 -10.35
C GLU A 289 7.31 -7.59 -11.00
N GLU A 290 8.38 -8.00 -10.30
CA GLU A 290 9.73 -8.01 -10.85
C GLU A 290 9.83 -8.88 -12.12
N GLU A 291 9.22 -10.08 -12.13
CA GLU A 291 9.26 -10.95 -13.31
C GLU A 291 8.45 -10.42 -14.49
N ILE A 292 7.34 -9.72 -14.25
CA ILE A 292 6.54 -9.06 -15.27
C ILE A 292 7.33 -7.89 -15.87
N GLU A 293 7.92 -7.02 -15.05
CA GLU A 293 8.74 -5.89 -15.51
C GLU A 293 9.91 -6.38 -16.37
N LEU A 294 10.63 -7.42 -15.91
CA LEU A 294 11.71 -8.05 -16.68
C LEU A 294 11.26 -8.66 -18.01
N GLN A 295 10.02 -9.17 -18.09
CA GLN A 295 9.45 -9.68 -19.34
C GLN A 295 9.12 -8.54 -20.30
N GLU A 296 8.50 -7.46 -19.80
CA GLU A 296 8.14 -6.28 -20.60
C GLU A 296 9.39 -5.56 -21.15
N GLU A 297 10.47 -5.45 -20.37
CA GLU A 297 11.76 -4.91 -20.82
C GLU A 297 12.39 -5.74 -21.95
N TYR A 298 12.25 -7.06 -21.90
CA TYR A 298 12.77 -7.97 -22.92
C TYR A 298 11.97 -7.88 -24.22
N GLU A 299 10.65 -7.74 -24.16
CA GLU A 299 9.81 -7.56 -25.35
C GLU A 299 10.07 -6.22 -26.06
N GLY A 300 10.56 -5.21 -25.32
CA GLY A 300 10.85 -3.87 -25.84
C GLY A 300 12.28 -3.63 -26.36
N SER A 301 13.21 -4.58 -26.22
CA SER A 301 14.64 -4.37 -26.55
C SER A 301 15.22 -5.42 -27.51
N ASP A 302 15.91 -4.96 -28.56
CA ASP A 302 16.71 -5.80 -29.48
C ASP A 302 18.07 -6.21 -28.86
N ASP A 303 18.34 -5.82 -27.61
CA ASP A 303 19.65 -5.91 -26.97
C ASP A 303 19.73 -7.15 -26.06
N ALA A 304 20.60 -8.10 -26.41
CA ALA A 304 20.74 -9.40 -25.74
C ALA A 304 21.39 -9.35 -24.34
N ASN A 305 21.42 -8.17 -23.71
CA ASN A 305 22.06 -7.92 -22.42
C ASN A 305 21.06 -7.76 -21.28
N SER A 306 19.85 -8.32 -21.44
CA SER A 306 18.76 -8.25 -20.47
C SER A 306 19.14 -8.87 -19.13
N THR A 307 18.64 -8.24 -18.06
CA THR A 307 18.73 -8.73 -16.68
C THR A 307 18.16 -10.16 -16.61
N VAL A 308 18.82 -11.02 -15.82
CA VAL A 308 18.47 -12.45 -15.74
C VAL A 308 17.11 -12.62 -15.07
N ASN A 309 16.11 -13.10 -15.81
CA ASN A 309 14.85 -13.58 -15.27
C ASN A 309 14.98 -15.07 -14.88
N TYR A 310 14.88 -15.37 -13.59
CA TYR A 310 15.04 -16.73 -13.05
C TYR A 310 13.78 -17.58 -13.12
N ARG A 311 12.62 -16.97 -13.43
CA ARG A 311 11.30 -17.61 -13.51
C ARG A 311 10.95 -18.41 -12.25
N PHE A 312 11.14 -17.78 -11.10
CA PHE A 312 10.80 -18.34 -9.81
C PHE A 312 9.32 -18.70 -9.72
N ILE A 313 8.42 -17.88 -10.30
CA ILE A 313 6.99 -18.16 -10.29
C ILE A 313 6.69 -19.44 -11.08
N GLU A 314 7.23 -19.59 -12.30
CA GLU A 314 7.07 -20.80 -13.11
C GLU A 314 7.54 -22.06 -12.37
N LYS A 315 8.69 -21.98 -11.69
CA LYS A 315 9.26 -23.08 -10.90
C LYS A 315 8.43 -23.45 -9.66
N ALA A 316 7.85 -22.45 -8.98
CA ALA A 316 7.08 -22.64 -7.74
C ALA A 316 5.59 -22.98 -7.99
N LEU A 317 5.11 -22.76 -9.21
CA LEU A 317 3.71 -22.78 -9.61
C LEU A 317 2.89 -23.99 -9.06
N PRO A 318 3.36 -25.26 -9.15
CA PRO A 318 2.57 -26.41 -8.72
C PRO A 318 2.28 -26.45 -7.21
N SER A 319 3.09 -25.75 -6.40
CA SER A 319 2.92 -25.69 -4.94
C SER A 319 2.39 -24.34 -4.47
N LEU A 320 2.70 -23.27 -5.19
CA LEU A 320 2.25 -21.91 -4.89
C LEU A 320 0.76 -21.73 -5.17
N VAL A 321 0.26 -22.21 -6.32
CA VAL A 321 -1.17 -22.05 -6.68
C VAL A 321 -2.10 -22.73 -5.67
N PRO A 322 -1.91 -24.01 -5.28
CA PRO A 322 -2.76 -24.63 -4.27
C PRO A 322 -2.73 -23.90 -2.91
N MET A 323 -1.57 -23.36 -2.54
CA MET A 323 -1.41 -22.60 -1.29
C MET A 323 -2.25 -21.32 -1.30
N LEU A 324 -2.23 -20.56 -2.39
CA LEU A 324 -3.03 -19.33 -2.53
C LEU A 324 -4.53 -19.63 -2.63
N LEU A 325 -4.91 -20.71 -3.32
CA LEU A 325 -6.31 -21.13 -3.37
C LEU A 325 -6.89 -21.51 -2.00
N GLU A 326 -6.05 -22.03 -1.09
CA GLU A 326 -6.44 -22.27 0.32
C GLU A 326 -6.70 -20.96 1.09
N THR A 327 -5.98 -19.87 0.78
CA THR A 327 -6.21 -18.59 1.46
C THR A 327 -7.53 -17.95 1.06
N LEU A 328 -7.99 -18.19 -0.16
CA LEU A 328 -9.29 -17.71 -0.64
C LEU A 328 -10.46 -18.24 0.17
N LEU A 329 -10.30 -19.35 0.92
CA LEU A 329 -11.36 -19.91 1.78
C LEU A 329 -11.42 -19.25 3.18
N LYS A 330 -10.58 -18.24 3.45
CA LYS A 330 -10.45 -17.58 4.76
C LYS A 330 -11.18 -16.23 4.83
N GLN A 331 -12.31 -16.08 4.13
CA GLN A 331 -13.09 -14.84 4.16
C GLN A 331 -13.73 -14.59 5.53
N GLU A 332 -13.76 -13.33 5.95
CA GLU A 332 -14.41 -12.88 7.19
C GLU A 332 -15.87 -12.42 6.90
N GLU A 333 -16.78 -12.62 7.87
CA GLU A 333 -18.20 -12.36 7.65
C GLU A 333 -18.56 -10.87 7.68
N ASP A 334 -17.78 -10.05 8.40
CA ASP A 334 -18.05 -8.62 8.64
C ASP A 334 -17.28 -7.67 7.69
N GLN A 335 -16.70 -8.18 6.60
CA GLN A 335 -15.89 -7.38 5.65
C GLN A 335 -16.66 -6.21 5.02
N GLU A 336 -17.98 -6.27 4.98
CA GLU A 336 -18.84 -5.21 4.40
C GLU A 336 -18.80 -3.88 5.17
N GLN A 337 -18.21 -3.83 6.37
CA GLN A 337 -18.18 -2.62 7.22
C GLN A 337 -16.86 -1.85 7.16
N ASP A 338 -15.77 -2.44 6.67
CA ASP A 338 -14.46 -1.78 6.55
C ASP A 338 -13.88 -1.94 5.14
N ASP A 339 -14.24 -0.98 4.28
CA ASP A 339 -13.76 -0.82 2.91
C ASP A 339 -12.23 -0.74 2.77
N ASN A 340 -11.48 -0.61 3.87
CA ASN A 340 -10.01 -0.57 3.91
C ASN A 340 -9.37 -1.84 4.52
N ALA A 341 -10.16 -2.85 4.87
CA ALA A 341 -9.63 -4.08 5.45
C ALA A 341 -8.91 -4.93 4.40
N TRP A 342 -7.57 -4.96 4.45
CA TRP A 342 -6.73 -5.87 3.65
C TRP A 342 -6.46 -7.16 4.42
N ASN A 343 -7.01 -8.28 3.94
CA ASN A 343 -6.95 -9.59 4.60
C ASN A 343 -6.31 -10.66 3.70
N ILE A 344 -6.04 -11.83 4.27
CA ILE A 344 -5.31 -12.92 3.61
C ILE A 344 -6.03 -13.50 2.37
N SER A 345 -7.37 -13.44 2.31
CA SER A 345 -8.13 -13.87 1.13
C SER A 345 -7.92 -12.88 -0.03
N MET A 346 -8.04 -11.58 0.24
CA MET A 346 -7.80 -10.53 -0.76
C MET A 346 -6.36 -10.52 -1.27
N SER A 347 -5.40 -10.64 -0.36
CA SER A 347 -3.97 -10.75 -0.69
C SER A 347 -3.70 -11.97 -1.56
N GLY A 348 -4.25 -13.15 -1.20
CA GLY A 348 -4.10 -14.36 -1.99
C GLY A 348 -4.71 -14.27 -3.39
N GLY A 349 -5.90 -13.68 -3.53
CA GLY A 349 -6.57 -13.50 -4.82
C GLY A 349 -5.87 -12.50 -5.73
N THR A 350 -5.30 -11.45 -5.15
CA THR A 350 -4.47 -10.47 -5.86
C THR A 350 -3.18 -11.12 -6.36
N CYS A 351 -2.47 -11.82 -5.48
CA CYS A 351 -1.27 -12.57 -5.82
C CYS A 351 -1.55 -13.62 -6.92
N LEU A 352 -2.68 -14.33 -6.85
CA LEU A 352 -3.08 -15.28 -7.90
C LEU A 352 -3.25 -14.61 -9.27
N GLY A 353 -3.78 -13.38 -9.31
CA GLY A 353 -3.89 -12.60 -10.54
C GLY A 353 -2.53 -12.16 -11.09
N LEU A 354 -1.60 -11.76 -10.22
CA LEU A 354 -0.22 -11.45 -10.63
C LEU A 354 0.50 -12.69 -11.19
N ILE A 355 0.31 -13.85 -10.58
CA ILE A 355 0.83 -15.12 -11.11
C ILE A 355 0.22 -15.39 -12.49
N ALA A 356 -1.08 -15.16 -12.68
CA ALA A 356 -1.75 -15.37 -13.97
C ALA A 356 -1.13 -14.51 -15.07
N ARG A 357 -0.87 -13.22 -14.78
CA ARG A 357 -0.12 -12.31 -15.68
C ARG A 357 1.30 -12.79 -15.95
N THR A 358 1.99 -13.31 -14.94
CA THR A 358 3.40 -13.74 -15.05
C THR A 358 3.59 -15.02 -15.88
N VAL A 359 2.69 -16.00 -15.76
CA VAL A 359 2.86 -17.34 -16.39
C VAL A 359 1.86 -17.65 -17.51
N GLY A 360 0.88 -16.76 -17.73
CA GLY A 360 -0.16 -16.92 -18.75
C GLY A 360 -0.91 -18.25 -18.64
N ASP A 361 -1.02 -18.96 -19.76
CA ASP A 361 -1.80 -20.21 -19.91
C ASP A 361 -1.49 -21.30 -18.87
N ALA A 362 -0.28 -21.30 -18.30
CA ALA A 362 0.18 -22.35 -17.38
C ALA A 362 -0.63 -22.40 -16.07
N ILE A 363 -1.26 -21.30 -15.66
CA ILE A 363 -2.04 -21.24 -14.41
C ILE A 363 -3.40 -21.94 -14.51
N VAL A 364 -4.01 -21.92 -15.70
CA VAL A 364 -5.39 -22.39 -15.94
C VAL A 364 -5.62 -23.83 -15.46
N PRO A 365 -4.80 -24.85 -15.82
CA PRO A 365 -5.03 -26.22 -15.39
C PRO A 365 -4.85 -26.44 -13.87
N LEU A 366 -4.24 -25.50 -13.15
CA LEU A 366 -4.04 -25.59 -11.70
C LEU A 366 -5.20 -24.98 -10.93
N VAL A 367 -5.85 -23.95 -11.47
CA VAL A 367 -6.96 -23.23 -10.83
C VAL A 367 -8.31 -23.86 -11.15
N MET A 368 -8.54 -24.29 -12.39
CA MET A 368 -9.85 -24.83 -12.80
C MET A 368 -10.37 -26.01 -11.95
N PRO A 369 -9.54 -26.98 -11.51
CA PRO A 369 -10.02 -28.05 -10.63
C PRO A 369 -10.57 -27.53 -9.29
N PHE A 370 -9.99 -26.45 -8.75
CA PHE A 370 -10.51 -25.81 -7.53
C PHE A 370 -11.84 -25.11 -7.79
N VAL A 371 -11.96 -24.40 -8.92
CA VAL A 371 -13.21 -23.74 -9.31
C VAL A 371 -14.33 -24.78 -9.44
N GLU A 372 -14.13 -25.82 -10.25
CA GLU A 372 -15.12 -26.88 -10.49
C GLU A 372 -15.53 -27.60 -9.20
N ALA A 373 -14.59 -27.83 -8.28
CA ALA A 373 -14.87 -28.52 -7.02
C ALA A 373 -15.65 -27.67 -6.01
N ASN A 374 -15.56 -26.34 -6.06
CA ASN A 374 -16.07 -25.45 -5.02
C ASN A 374 -17.28 -24.61 -5.44
N ILE A 375 -17.44 -24.32 -6.74
CA ILE A 375 -18.42 -23.36 -7.25
C ILE A 375 -19.89 -23.70 -6.95
N THR A 376 -20.22 -24.97 -6.72
CA THR A 376 -21.58 -25.42 -6.36
C THR A 376 -21.72 -25.88 -4.91
N LYS A 377 -20.73 -25.66 -4.05
CA LYS A 377 -20.79 -26.11 -2.65
C LYS A 377 -21.83 -25.30 -1.85
N PRO A 378 -22.43 -25.91 -0.81
CA PRO A 378 -23.42 -25.22 0.03
C PRO A 378 -22.80 -24.10 0.85
N ASP A 379 -21.52 -24.21 1.20
CA ASP A 379 -20.77 -23.16 1.89
C ASP A 379 -20.50 -21.99 0.94
N TRP A 380 -20.91 -20.79 1.34
CA TRP A 380 -20.76 -19.57 0.55
C TRP A 380 -19.29 -19.20 0.36
N ARG A 381 -18.42 -19.49 1.35
CA ARG A 381 -16.97 -19.26 1.25
C ARG A 381 -16.34 -20.04 0.11
N CYS A 382 -16.80 -21.26 -0.12
CA CYS A 382 -16.35 -22.06 -1.25
C CYS A 382 -16.81 -21.48 -2.59
N ARG A 383 -18.07 -21.04 -2.68
CA ARG A 383 -18.62 -20.47 -3.92
C ARG A 383 -17.96 -19.14 -4.28
N GLU A 384 -17.81 -18.26 -3.29
CA GLU A 384 -17.12 -16.99 -3.41
C GLU A 384 -15.66 -17.23 -3.84
N ALA A 385 -14.89 -18.05 -3.11
CA ALA A 385 -13.50 -18.35 -3.43
C ALA A 385 -13.31 -18.93 -4.84
N ALA A 386 -14.22 -19.81 -5.28
CA ALA A 386 -14.19 -20.36 -6.64
C ALA A 386 -14.41 -19.28 -7.71
N THR A 387 -15.35 -18.36 -7.43
CA THR A 387 -15.66 -17.25 -8.34
C THR A 387 -14.50 -16.25 -8.37
N PHE A 388 -13.93 -15.93 -7.20
CA PHE A 388 -12.79 -15.03 -7.07
C PHE A 388 -11.56 -15.59 -7.78
N ALA A 389 -11.23 -16.87 -7.56
CA ALA A 389 -10.13 -17.55 -8.25
C ALA A 389 -10.30 -17.52 -9.77
N PHE A 390 -11.51 -17.76 -10.28
CA PHE A 390 -11.80 -17.70 -11.70
C PHE A 390 -11.62 -16.27 -12.26
N GLY A 391 -12.16 -15.26 -11.56
CA GLY A 391 -12.01 -13.86 -11.95
C GLY A 391 -10.56 -13.35 -11.90
N SER A 392 -9.77 -13.80 -10.92
CA SER A 392 -8.36 -13.43 -10.78
C SER A 392 -7.50 -13.87 -11.97
N ILE A 393 -7.81 -15.02 -12.59
CA ILE A 393 -7.01 -15.56 -13.70
C ILE A 393 -7.49 -15.12 -15.10
N LEU A 394 -8.43 -14.17 -15.19
CA LEU A 394 -8.92 -13.67 -16.48
C LEU A 394 -7.93 -12.74 -17.19
N ASP A 395 -6.88 -12.30 -16.50
CA ASP A 395 -5.81 -11.47 -17.03
C ASP A 395 -4.48 -12.27 -17.01
N GLY A 396 -3.76 -12.25 -18.13
CA GLY A 396 -2.55 -13.04 -18.35
C GLY A 396 -2.71 -14.18 -19.36
N PRO A 397 -3.56 -15.20 -19.12
CA PRO A 397 -3.75 -16.29 -20.09
C PRO A 397 -4.30 -15.80 -21.43
N SER A 398 -3.99 -16.55 -22.49
CA SER A 398 -4.41 -16.22 -23.84
C SER A 398 -5.93 -16.28 -24.00
N LEU A 399 -6.47 -15.42 -24.88
CA LEU A 399 -7.89 -15.43 -25.25
C LEU A 399 -8.36 -16.80 -25.76
N GLU A 400 -7.48 -17.53 -26.45
CA GLU A 400 -7.77 -18.89 -26.94
C GLU A 400 -8.08 -19.88 -25.81
N LYS A 401 -7.42 -19.73 -24.65
CA LYS A 401 -7.67 -20.54 -23.46
C LYS A 401 -8.88 -20.06 -22.66
N LEU A 402 -9.02 -18.76 -22.49
CA LEU A 402 -10.06 -18.19 -21.63
C LEU A 402 -11.45 -18.19 -22.28
N ALA A 403 -11.56 -17.90 -23.57
CA ALA A 403 -12.85 -17.73 -24.24
C ALA A 403 -13.77 -18.97 -24.12
N PRO A 404 -13.32 -20.21 -24.34
CA PRO A 404 -14.17 -21.39 -24.17
C PRO A 404 -14.64 -21.61 -22.72
N LEU A 405 -13.79 -21.31 -21.74
CA LEU A 405 -14.12 -21.44 -20.31
C LEU A 405 -15.20 -20.44 -19.91
N VAL A 406 -15.03 -19.19 -20.33
CA VAL A 406 -15.98 -18.11 -20.05
C VAL A 406 -17.30 -18.38 -20.77
N GLN A 407 -17.29 -18.83 -22.02
CA GLN A 407 -18.51 -19.20 -22.75
C GLN A 407 -19.29 -20.32 -22.02
N ALA A 408 -18.60 -21.30 -21.46
CA ALA A 408 -19.23 -22.37 -20.68
C ALA A 408 -19.73 -21.90 -19.30
N GLY A 409 -19.04 -20.93 -18.68
CA GLY A 409 -19.34 -20.44 -17.34
C GLY A 409 -20.26 -19.21 -17.26
N LEU A 410 -20.45 -18.46 -18.35
CA LEU A 410 -21.19 -17.19 -18.35
C LEU A 410 -22.62 -17.35 -17.84
N ASP A 411 -23.31 -18.39 -18.30
CA ASP A 411 -24.70 -18.61 -17.88
C ASP A 411 -24.81 -18.93 -16.39
N PHE A 412 -23.78 -19.60 -15.84
CA PHE A 412 -23.66 -19.89 -14.42
C PHE A 412 -23.42 -18.60 -13.63
N LEU A 413 -22.43 -17.78 -14.01
CA LEU A 413 -22.17 -16.48 -13.35
C LEU A 413 -23.42 -15.59 -13.31
N LEU A 414 -24.15 -15.50 -14.42
CA LEU A 414 -25.41 -14.76 -14.49
C LEU A 414 -26.49 -15.31 -13.53
N ASN A 415 -26.51 -16.62 -13.27
CA ASN A 415 -27.40 -17.20 -12.26
C ASN A 415 -26.92 -16.89 -10.84
N THR A 416 -25.61 -16.95 -10.59
CA THR A 416 -24.97 -16.69 -9.30
C THR A 416 -25.15 -15.25 -8.82
N MET A 417 -25.49 -14.31 -9.71
CA MET A 417 -25.97 -12.98 -9.31
C MET A 417 -27.25 -13.01 -8.44
N ASN A 418 -27.94 -14.15 -8.34
CA ASN A 418 -29.07 -14.37 -7.44
C ASN A 418 -28.69 -15.21 -6.19
N ASP A 419 -27.40 -15.37 -5.88
CA ASP A 419 -26.96 -16.10 -4.68
C ASP A 419 -27.52 -15.46 -3.40
N PRO A 420 -27.93 -16.26 -2.39
CA PRO A 420 -28.42 -15.73 -1.13
C PRO A 420 -27.38 -14.90 -0.35
N ASN A 421 -26.08 -15.11 -0.60
CA ASN A 421 -25.01 -14.39 0.08
C ASN A 421 -24.53 -13.17 -0.74
N SER A 422 -24.44 -12.01 -0.10
CA SER A 422 -24.01 -10.75 -0.72
C SER A 422 -22.57 -10.77 -1.20
N GLN A 423 -21.64 -11.38 -0.47
CA GLN A 423 -20.23 -11.48 -0.88
C GLN A 423 -20.09 -12.31 -2.16
N VAL A 424 -20.83 -13.42 -2.28
CA VAL A 424 -20.84 -14.22 -3.53
C VAL A 424 -21.34 -13.37 -4.70
N LYS A 425 -22.40 -12.57 -4.50
CA LYS A 425 -22.93 -11.68 -5.55
C LYS A 425 -21.95 -10.56 -5.91
N ASP A 426 -21.26 -9.98 -4.92
CA ASP A 426 -20.26 -8.93 -5.11
C ASP A 426 -19.11 -9.42 -5.98
N THR A 427 -18.49 -10.53 -5.59
CA THR A 427 -17.40 -11.17 -6.34
C THR A 427 -17.86 -11.64 -7.73
N THR A 428 -19.10 -12.11 -7.86
CA THR A 428 -19.67 -12.49 -9.17
C THR A 428 -19.83 -11.26 -10.07
N ALA A 429 -20.32 -10.14 -9.56
CA ALA A 429 -20.46 -8.90 -10.30
C ALA A 429 -19.08 -8.36 -10.75
N TRP A 430 -18.08 -8.39 -9.85
CA TRP A 430 -16.70 -8.04 -10.19
C TRP A 430 -16.14 -8.97 -11.27
N THR A 431 -16.35 -10.28 -11.16
CA THR A 431 -15.89 -11.28 -12.14
C THR A 431 -16.54 -11.07 -13.51
N LEU A 432 -17.85 -10.77 -13.55
CA LEU A 432 -18.53 -10.40 -14.80
C LEU A 432 -17.95 -9.12 -15.39
N GLY A 433 -17.66 -8.11 -14.56
CA GLY A 433 -16.98 -6.89 -14.98
C GLY A 433 -15.65 -7.18 -15.66
N ARG A 434 -14.81 -8.05 -15.07
CA ARG A 434 -13.54 -8.48 -15.67
C ARG A 434 -13.71 -9.25 -16.97
N VAL A 435 -14.73 -10.10 -17.08
CA VAL A 435 -15.07 -10.76 -18.35
C VAL A 435 -15.37 -9.72 -19.43
N PHE A 436 -16.11 -8.67 -19.07
CA PHE A 436 -16.46 -7.60 -20.01
C PHE A 436 -15.26 -6.73 -20.35
N GLU A 437 -14.40 -6.42 -19.38
CA GLU A 437 -13.19 -5.61 -19.58
C GLU A 437 -12.18 -6.31 -20.51
N LEU A 438 -11.88 -7.58 -20.24
CA LEU A 438 -10.70 -8.24 -20.80
C LEU A 438 -11.02 -9.08 -22.05
N LEU A 439 -12.26 -9.58 -22.16
CA LEU A 439 -12.61 -10.60 -23.15
C LEU A 439 -13.78 -10.20 -24.05
N HIS A 440 -14.45 -9.07 -23.78
CA HIS A 440 -15.49 -8.57 -24.65
C HIS A 440 -14.89 -7.83 -25.85
N SER A 441 -15.10 -8.38 -27.04
CA SER A 441 -14.81 -7.68 -28.29
C SER A 441 -15.96 -7.93 -29.28
N PRO A 442 -16.90 -6.98 -29.46
CA PRO A 442 -18.07 -7.12 -30.34
C PRO A 442 -17.71 -7.44 -31.79
N CYS A 443 -16.57 -6.96 -32.26
CA CYS A 443 -16.09 -7.14 -33.64
C CYS A 443 -15.28 -8.44 -33.84
N SER A 444 -15.04 -9.22 -32.79
CA SER A 444 -14.31 -10.48 -32.90
C SER A 444 -15.11 -11.55 -33.64
N THR A 445 -14.42 -12.57 -34.16
CA THR A 445 -15.03 -13.67 -34.92
C THR A 445 -15.94 -14.57 -34.09
N ASN A 446 -15.67 -14.69 -32.79
CA ASN A 446 -16.45 -15.48 -31.82
C ASN A 446 -16.61 -14.67 -30.53
N PRO A 447 -17.51 -13.66 -30.53
CA PRO A 447 -17.64 -12.78 -29.38
C PRO A 447 -18.30 -13.54 -28.22
N ILE A 448 -17.72 -13.40 -27.03
CA ILE A 448 -18.29 -13.97 -25.79
C ILE A 448 -19.68 -13.38 -25.53
N ILE A 449 -19.83 -12.08 -25.79
CA ILE A 449 -21.09 -11.37 -25.72
C ILE A 449 -21.65 -11.24 -27.13
N SER A 450 -22.77 -11.89 -27.36
CA SER A 450 -23.45 -11.95 -28.65
C SER A 450 -24.86 -11.38 -28.54
N ASN A 451 -25.48 -11.11 -29.68
CA ASN A 451 -26.89 -10.68 -29.72
C ASN A 451 -27.85 -11.68 -29.05
N ALA A 452 -27.45 -12.95 -28.90
CA ALA A 452 -28.26 -13.98 -28.27
C ALA A 452 -28.26 -13.89 -26.73
N ASN A 453 -27.13 -13.54 -26.11
CA ASN A 453 -26.99 -13.51 -24.65
C ASN A 453 -27.07 -12.10 -24.05
N LEU A 454 -26.84 -11.04 -24.84
CA LEU A 454 -26.94 -9.65 -24.41
C LEU A 454 -28.26 -9.29 -23.70
N PRO A 455 -29.46 -9.72 -24.19
CA PRO A 455 -30.71 -9.42 -23.48
C PRO A 455 -30.75 -9.99 -22.06
N ARG A 456 -30.18 -11.18 -21.85
CA ARG A 456 -30.12 -11.83 -20.54
C ARG A 456 -29.12 -11.13 -19.62
N ILE A 457 -27.93 -10.79 -20.15
CA ILE A 457 -26.90 -10.03 -19.42
C ILE A 457 -27.50 -8.72 -18.91
N MET A 458 -28.11 -7.93 -19.81
CA MET A 458 -28.74 -6.67 -19.47
C MET A 458 -29.85 -6.83 -18.42
N ALA A 459 -30.71 -7.84 -18.55
CA ALA A 459 -31.77 -8.09 -17.57
C ALA A 459 -31.20 -8.38 -16.17
N VAL A 460 -30.13 -9.17 -16.07
CA VAL A 460 -29.48 -9.49 -14.80
C VAL A 460 -28.81 -8.25 -14.21
N LEU A 461 -27.99 -7.52 -14.97
CA LEU A 461 -27.30 -6.32 -14.49
C LEU A 461 -28.29 -5.25 -14.01
N LEU A 462 -29.39 -5.03 -14.74
CA LEU A 462 -30.43 -4.05 -14.37
C LEU A 462 -31.21 -4.44 -13.10
N GLU A 463 -31.34 -5.73 -12.81
CA GLU A 463 -31.97 -6.17 -11.57
C GLU A 463 -30.99 -6.10 -10.40
N SER A 464 -29.75 -6.58 -10.59
CA SER A 464 -28.70 -6.56 -9.58
C SER A 464 -28.21 -5.15 -9.22
N SER A 465 -28.42 -4.14 -10.08
CA SER A 465 -28.13 -2.73 -9.73
C SER A 465 -29.00 -2.19 -8.59
N LYS A 466 -30.08 -2.91 -8.25
CA LYS A 466 -31.00 -2.59 -7.13
C LYS A 466 -30.61 -3.30 -5.84
N ASP A 467 -29.61 -4.18 -5.87
CA ASP A 467 -29.13 -4.95 -4.73
C ASP A 467 -28.37 -4.07 -3.72
N VAL A 468 -27.85 -4.65 -2.64
CA VAL A 468 -27.06 -3.95 -1.61
C VAL A 468 -25.92 -3.10 -2.21
N PRO A 469 -25.52 -1.98 -1.57
CA PRO A 469 -24.66 -0.98 -2.19
C PRO A 469 -23.33 -1.48 -2.76
N ASN A 470 -22.65 -2.41 -2.08
CA ASN A 470 -21.40 -3.03 -2.53
C ASN A 470 -21.59 -3.83 -3.84
N VAL A 471 -22.62 -4.68 -3.89
CA VAL A 471 -22.99 -5.42 -5.12
C VAL A 471 -23.37 -4.46 -6.24
N ALA A 472 -24.20 -3.45 -5.94
CA ALA A 472 -24.63 -2.46 -6.92
C ALA A 472 -23.46 -1.65 -7.50
N GLU A 473 -22.42 -1.36 -6.71
CA GLU A 473 -21.19 -0.70 -7.17
C GLU A 473 -20.48 -1.57 -8.21
N LYS A 474 -20.26 -2.85 -7.90
CA LYS A 474 -19.61 -3.78 -8.85
C LYS A 474 -20.44 -3.98 -10.12
N VAL A 475 -21.77 -3.97 -10.00
CA VAL A 475 -22.68 -4.02 -11.16
C VAL A 475 -22.58 -2.76 -12.02
N CYS A 476 -22.45 -1.57 -11.42
CA CYS A 476 -22.20 -0.34 -12.18
C CYS A 476 -20.87 -0.42 -12.93
N GLY A 477 -19.80 -0.91 -12.29
CA GLY A 477 -18.53 -1.20 -12.95
C GLY A 477 -18.65 -2.23 -14.09
N ALA A 478 -19.45 -3.29 -13.91
CA ALA A 478 -19.70 -4.25 -14.98
C ALA A 478 -20.46 -3.63 -16.16
N ILE A 479 -21.45 -2.75 -15.91
CA ILE A 479 -22.13 -1.99 -16.97
C ILE A 479 -21.14 -1.07 -17.70
N TYR A 480 -20.23 -0.42 -16.97
CA TYR A 480 -19.17 0.41 -17.53
C TYR A 480 -18.30 -0.39 -18.52
N PHE A 481 -17.73 -1.52 -18.09
CA PHE A 481 -16.86 -2.33 -18.95
C PHE A 481 -17.62 -2.97 -20.12
N LEU A 482 -18.88 -3.35 -19.92
CA LEU A 482 -19.74 -3.82 -21.00
C LEU A 482 -19.94 -2.73 -22.06
N ALA A 483 -20.17 -1.48 -21.64
CA ALA A 483 -20.31 -0.35 -22.54
C ALA A 483 -18.99 -0.05 -23.27
N GLN A 484 -17.88 -0.01 -22.52
CA GLN A 484 -16.55 0.27 -23.04
C GLN A 484 -16.13 -0.69 -24.16
N GLY A 485 -16.51 -1.98 -24.09
CA GLY A 485 -16.21 -2.91 -25.19
C GLY A 485 -16.84 -2.53 -26.55
N TYR A 486 -17.82 -1.62 -26.57
CA TYR A 486 -18.40 -1.05 -27.80
C TYR A 486 -17.76 0.28 -28.24
N GLU A 487 -16.76 0.78 -27.52
CA GLU A 487 -15.96 1.94 -27.93
C GLU A 487 -15.31 1.65 -29.30
N ASP A 488 -15.42 2.62 -30.22
CA ASP A 488 -14.98 2.51 -31.62
C ASP A 488 -15.55 1.33 -32.44
N ALA A 489 -16.54 0.60 -31.92
CA ALA A 489 -17.13 -0.56 -32.56
C ALA A 489 -18.35 -0.22 -33.44
N GLU A 490 -18.34 0.88 -34.20
CA GLU A 490 -19.46 1.22 -35.09
C GLU A 490 -19.57 0.19 -36.24
N PRO A 491 -20.76 -0.41 -36.52
CA PRO A 491 -22.10 -0.07 -36.01
C PRO A 491 -22.59 -0.96 -34.84
N ALA A 492 -21.74 -1.81 -34.26
CA ALA A 492 -22.11 -2.71 -33.16
C ALA A 492 -22.57 -1.98 -31.89
N SER A 493 -22.18 -0.71 -31.68
CA SER A 493 -22.68 0.14 -30.60
C SER A 493 -24.21 0.31 -30.60
N SER A 494 -24.86 0.24 -31.77
CA SER A 494 -26.33 0.29 -31.90
C SER A 494 -27.05 -0.90 -31.23
N LEU A 495 -26.33 -1.97 -30.86
CA LEU A 495 -26.88 -3.10 -30.10
C LEU A 495 -27.25 -2.72 -28.65
N LEU A 496 -26.62 -1.67 -28.10
CA LEU A 496 -26.93 -1.15 -26.77
C LEU A 496 -28.17 -0.25 -26.76
N THR A 497 -28.49 0.41 -27.88
CA THR A 497 -29.57 1.39 -28.02
C THR A 497 -30.91 0.97 -27.37
N PRO A 498 -31.41 -0.27 -27.53
CA PRO A 498 -32.67 -0.70 -26.93
C PRO A 498 -32.67 -0.71 -25.39
N TYR A 499 -31.50 -0.81 -24.77
CA TYR A 499 -31.34 -0.95 -23.32
C TYR A 499 -31.04 0.38 -22.63
N LEU A 500 -30.54 1.38 -23.37
CA LEU A 500 -30.09 2.66 -22.84
C LEU A 500 -31.09 3.34 -21.88
N PRO A 501 -32.40 3.44 -22.17
CA PRO A 501 -33.33 4.11 -21.24
C PRO A 501 -33.38 3.43 -19.88
N ASN A 502 -33.35 2.09 -19.85
CA ASN A 502 -33.42 1.33 -18.61
C ASN A 502 -32.08 1.36 -17.86
N VAL A 503 -30.95 1.30 -18.58
CA VAL A 503 -29.60 1.42 -18.01
C VAL A 503 -29.42 2.79 -17.37
N ILE A 504 -29.76 3.87 -18.08
CA ILE A 504 -29.68 5.22 -17.54
C ILE A 504 -30.54 5.37 -16.28
N ALA A 505 -31.79 4.90 -16.31
CA ALA A 505 -32.66 4.96 -15.15
C ALA A 505 -32.11 4.16 -13.94
N ALA A 506 -31.53 2.99 -14.19
CA ALA A 506 -30.92 2.16 -13.17
C ALA A 506 -29.69 2.83 -12.54
N LEU A 507 -28.79 3.40 -13.35
CA LEU A 507 -27.59 4.10 -12.88
C LEU A 507 -27.93 5.38 -12.11
N LEU A 508 -28.91 6.17 -12.58
CA LEU A 508 -29.38 7.34 -11.83
C LEU A 508 -29.99 6.94 -10.47
N THR A 509 -30.75 5.84 -10.44
CA THR A 509 -31.28 5.29 -9.19
C THR A 509 -30.16 4.82 -8.26
N ALA A 510 -29.14 4.15 -8.78
CA ALA A 510 -27.97 3.74 -8.00
C ALA A 510 -27.20 4.95 -7.44
N ALA A 511 -27.01 5.99 -8.25
CA ALA A 511 -26.37 7.24 -7.82
C ALA A 511 -27.14 7.97 -6.71
N ASP A 512 -28.49 7.91 -6.76
CA ASP A 512 -29.36 8.49 -5.74
C ASP A 512 -29.36 7.69 -4.44
N ARG A 513 -29.12 6.37 -4.50
CA ARG A 513 -29.00 5.47 -3.35
C ARG A 513 -27.67 5.59 -2.60
N GLY A 514 -26.65 6.17 -3.22
CA GLY A 514 -25.38 6.45 -2.57
C GLY A 514 -25.56 7.52 -1.50
N ASP A 515 -26.09 7.19 -0.33
CA ASP A 515 -26.15 8.09 0.83
C ASP A 515 -24.74 8.33 1.40
N MET A 516 -24.62 9.16 2.44
CA MET A 516 -23.34 9.62 3.01
C MET A 516 -22.32 8.51 3.38
N THR A 517 -22.73 7.25 3.43
CA THR A 517 -21.90 6.08 3.75
C THR A 517 -21.36 5.33 2.53
N HIS A 518 -21.91 5.52 1.32
CA HIS A 518 -21.55 4.74 0.12
C HIS A 518 -21.20 5.65 -1.07
N VAL A 519 -20.17 6.48 -0.89
CA VAL A 519 -19.70 7.44 -1.92
C VAL A 519 -19.23 6.71 -3.19
N ARG A 520 -18.65 5.51 -3.06
CA ARG A 520 -18.13 4.70 -4.16
C ARG A 520 -19.22 4.26 -5.15
N LEU A 521 -20.38 3.83 -4.66
CA LEU A 521 -21.53 3.49 -5.52
C LEU A 521 -21.94 4.66 -6.42
N ARG A 522 -21.99 5.87 -5.84
CA ARG A 522 -22.36 7.07 -6.58
C ARG A 522 -21.33 7.41 -7.65
N ALA A 523 -20.03 7.34 -7.33
CA ALA A 523 -18.96 7.57 -8.29
C ALA A 523 -19.03 6.56 -9.44
N SER A 524 -19.08 5.26 -9.13
CA SER A 524 -19.17 4.19 -10.13
C SER A 524 -20.41 4.32 -11.03
N ALA A 525 -21.57 4.70 -10.47
CA ALA A 525 -22.78 4.91 -11.26
C ALA A 525 -22.67 6.07 -12.26
N TYR A 526 -22.05 7.20 -11.87
CA TYR A 526 -21.82 8.33 -12.77
C TYR A 526 -20.70 8.04 -13.80
N GLU A 527 -19.68 7.29 -13.43
CA GLU A 527 -18.65 6.82 -14.37
C GLU A 527 -19.24 5.89 -15.44
N ALA A 528 -20.09 4.94 -15.03
CA ALA A 528 -20.84 4.10 -15.98
C ALA A 528 -21.75 4.93 -16.89
N LEU A 529 -22.38 6.01 -16.37
CA LEU A 529 -23.15 6.94 -17.21
C LEU A 529 -22.27 7.67 -18.23
N ASN A 530 -21.06 8.09 -17.85
CA ASN A 530 -20.11 8.73 -18.76
C ASN A 530 -19.80 7.81 -19.95
N GLU A 531 -19.48 6.56 -19.67
CA GLU A 531 -19.13 5.58 -20.70
C GLU A 531 -20.30 5.26 -21.62
N ILE A 532 -21.49 5.07 -21.05
CA ILE A 532 -22.72 4.88 -21.82
C ILE A 532 -22.98 6.05 -22.78
N VAL A 533 -22.77 7.29 -22.34
CA VAL A 533 -22.89 8.48 -23.20
C VAL A 533 -21.82 8.46 -24.30
N ARG A 534 -20.57 8.11 -23.97
CA ARG A 534 -19.45 8.07 -24.91
C ARG A 534 -19.67 7.08 -26.05
N VAL A 535 -20.13 5.86 -25.74
CA VAL A 535 -20.30 4.80 -26.74
C VAL A 535 -21.64 4.85 -27.48
N SER A 536 -22.54 5.77 -27.10
CA SER A 536 -23.86 5.88 -27.72
C SER A 536 -23.78 6.46 -29.14
N ASN A 537 -24.35 5.76 -30.13
CA ASN A 537 -24.48 6.25 -31.49
C ASN A 537 -25.42 7.48 -31.53
N ILE A 538 -24.83 8.69 -31.65
CA ILE A 538 -25.50 9.98 -31.45
C ILE A 538 -26.74 10.16 -32.36
N PRO A 539 -26.72 9.85 -33.67
CA PRO A 539 -27.90 9.91 -34.53
C PRO A 539 -29.14 9.16 -33.99
N GLU A 540 -28.95 7.97 -33.41
CA GLU A 540 -30.04 7.10 -32.94
C GLU A 540 -30.49 7.42 -31.52
N THR A 541 -29.59 7.97 -30.70
CA THR A 541 -29.77 8.12 -29.25
C THR A 541 -30.01 9.57 -28.82
N SER A 542 -29.95 10.54 -29.74
CA SER A 542 -30.08 11.98 -29.46
C SER A 542 -31.25 12.38 -28.54
N SER A 543 -32.43 11.76 -28.71
CA SER A 543 -33.58 12.03 -27.83
C SER A 543 -33.41 11.49 -26.42
N ILE A 544 -32.74 10.34 -26.26
CA ILE A 544 -32.52 9.68 -24.97
C ILE A 544 -31.44 10.45 -24.20
N ILE A 545 -30.32 10.75 -24.87
CA ILE A 545 -29.22 11.52 -24.30
C ILE A 545 -29.66 12.96 -23.98
N GLY A 546 -30.51 13.57 -24.81
CA GLY A 546 -31.08 14.89 -24.53
C GLY A 546 -31.92 14.93 -23.25
N GLN A 547 -32.66 13.86 -22.93
CA GLN A 547 -33.41 13.76 -21.67
C GLN A 547 -32.46 13.57 -20.47
N LEU A 548 -31.43 12.73 -20.61
CA LEU A 548 -30.40 12.56 -19.59
C LEU A 548 -29.72 13.91 -19.29
N LEU A 549 -29.35 14.68 -20.32
CA LEU A 549 -28.71 15.99 -20.17
C LEU A 549 -29.57 16.95 -19.33
N GLN A 550 -30.87 17.02 -19.61
CA GLN A 550 -31.79 17.86 -18.84
C GLN A 550 -31.83 17.45 -17.36
N GLU A 551 -31.84 16.14 -17.09
CA GLU A 551 -31.84 15.61 -15.74
C GLU A 551 -30.52 15.87 -14.99
N ILE A 552 -29.37 15.69 -15.64
CA ILE A 552 -28.05 16.01 -15.07
C ILE A 552 -27.93 17.50 -14.78
N MET A 553 -28.36 18.38 -15.69
CA MET A 553 -28.39 19.83 -15.45
C MET A 553 -29.31 20.20 -14.29
N ARG A 554 -30.47 19.55 -14.16
CA ARG A 554 -31.39 19.74 -13.03
C ARG A 554 -30.73 19.35 -11.71
N ARG A 555 -30.08 18.19 -11.66
CA ARG A 555 -29.32 17.71 -10.48
C ARG A 555 -28.19 18.66 -10.12
N LEU A 556 -27.43 19.13 -11.11
CA LEU A 556 -26.35 20.09 -10.90
C LEU A 556 -26.88 21.41 -10.32
N ASN A 557 -27.98 21.94 -10.85
CA ASN A 557 -28.62 23.13 -10.30
C ASN A 557 -29.03 22.96 -8.83
N LEU A 558 -29.60 21.80 -8.48
CA LEU A 558 -29.96 21.51 -7.09
C LEU A 558 -28.75 21.48 -6.15
N THR A 559 -27.56 21.12 -6.63
CA THR A 559 -26.36 21.17 -5.78
C THR A 559 -26.06 22.59 -5.31
N PHE A 560 -26.30 23.64 -6.12
CA PHE A 560 -26.03 25.03 -5.75
C PHE A 560 -26.98 25.56 -4.67
N ASP A 561 -28.16 24.95 -4.51
CA ASP A 561 -29.17 25.35 -3.51
C ASP A 561 -28.92 24.69 -2.13
N HIS A 562 -27.95 23.78 -2.00
CA HIS A 562 -27.65 23.10 -0.73
C HIS A 562 -26.95 24.03 0.27
N GLN A 563 -27.45 24.04 1.51
CA GLN A 563 -26.85 24.80 2.61
C GLN A 563 -25.60 24.10 3.15
N ILE A 564 -24.46 24.80 3.10
CA ILE A 564 -23.16 24.30 3.56
C ILE A 564 -22.98 24.67 5.04
N PHE A 565 -22.95 23.68 5.93
CA PHE A 565 -22.78 23.90 7.37
C PHE A 565 -21.40 23.50 7.89
N SER A 566 -20.66 22.69 7.13
CA SER A 566 -19.31 22.23 7.47
C SER A 566 -18.37 22.21 6.26
N SER A 567 -17.06 22.10 6.50
CA SER A 567 -16.06 21.90 5.44
C SER A 567 -16.29 20.59 4.69
N GLY A 568 -16.73 19.53 5.38
CA GLY A 568 -17.04 18.24 4.77
C GLY A 568 -18.27 18.29 3.85
N ASP A 569 -19.27 19.14 4.16
CA ASP A 569 -20.42 19.34 3.26
C ASP A 569 -20.00 20.02 1.95
N LYS A 570 -19.03 20.94 2.03
CA LYS A 570 -18.47 21.62 0.86
C LYS A 570 -17.69 20.67 -0.04
N GLU A 571 -16.89 19.80 0.55
CA GLU A 571 -16.13 18.77 -0.18
C GLU A 571 -17.08 17.81 -0.91
N LYS A 572 -18.08 17.28 -0.21
CA LYS A 572 -19.12 16.42 -0.80
C LYS A 572 -19.89 17.08 -1.94
N GLN A 573 -20.22 18.36 -1.80
CA GLN A 573 -20.87 19.13 -2.85
C GLN A 573 -19.94 19.26 -4.07
N SER A 574 -18.66 19.55 -3.85
CA SER A 574 -17.64 19.65 -4.89
C SER A 574 -17.48 18.32 -5.65
N ASP A 575 -17.42 17.19 -4.92
CA ASP A 575 -17.28 15.86 -5.52
C ASP A 575 -18.49 15.50 -6.39
N LEU A 576 -19.71 15.74 -5.88
CA LEU A 576 -20.92 15.52 -6.65
C LEU A 576 -20.99 16.42 -7.90
N GLN A 577 -20.60 17.69 -7.77
CA GLN A 577 -20.52 18.61 -8.90
C GLN A 577 -19.49 18.14 -9.94
N ALA A 578 -18.34 17.61 -9.51
CA ALA A 578 -17.34 17.05 -10.40
C ALA A 578 -17.89 15.85 -11.20
N LEU A 579 -18.56 14.91 -10.54
CA LEU A 579 -19.18 13.74 -11.19
C LEU A 579 -20.24 14.17 -12.22
N LEU A 580 -21.15 15.08 -11.84
CA LEU A 580 -22.18 15.59 -12.75
C LEU A 580 -21.59 16.35 -13.94
N CYS A 581 -20.57 17.18 -13.71
CA CYS A 581 -19.85 17.87 -14.77
C CYS A 581 -19.12 16.91 -15.72
N GLY A 582 -18.61 15.78 -15.21
CA GLY A 582 -18.02 14.72 -16.03
C GLY A 582 -18.99 14.17 -17.08
N VAL A 583 -20.24 13.93 -16.69
CA VAL A 583 -21.30 13.47 -17.63
C VAL A 583 -21.59 14.54 -18.69
N LEU A 584 -21.64 15.80 -18.29
CA LEU A 584 -21.85 16.92 -19.22
C LEU A 584 -20.68 17.09 -20.20
N GLN A 585 -19.45 16.88 -19.74
CA GLN A 585 -18.26 16.98 -20.58
C GLN A 585 -18.27 15.93 -21.69
N CYS A 586 -18.63 14.69 -21.39
CA CYS A 586 -18.70 13.60 -22.38
C CYS A 586 -19.70 13.87 -23.51
N TYR A 587 -20.67 14.75 -23.31
CA TYR A 587 -21.59 15.19 -24.36
C TYR A 587 -21.00 16.29 -25.28
N CYS A 588 -20.05 17.07 -24.75
CA CYS A 588 -19.48 18.21 -25.46
C CYS A 588 -18.25 17.84 -26.31
N THR A 589 -17.61 16.73 -25.97
CA THR A 589 -16.51 16.09 -26.71
C THR A 589 -17.07 15.09 -27.71
#